data_AF-A0AA49GUI5-F1
#
_entry.id   AF-A0AA49GUI5-F1
#
_cell.length_a   1.000
_cell.length_b   1.000
_cell.length_c   1.000
_cell.angle_alpha   90.00
_cell.angle_beta   90.00
_cell.angle_gamma   90.00
#
_symmetry.space_group_name_H-M   'P 1'
#
loop_
_entity.id
_entity.type
_entity.pdbx_description
1 polymer ?
#
loop_
_entity_poly.entity_id
_entity_poly.type
_entity_poly.pdbx_seq_one_letter_code
_entity_poly.pdbx_strand_id
1 'polypeptide(L)'
;MEKRIHSFFEKIAESLFTLPPIMVGMFAMYAYLVYESQALLITQLPITLTGWHREAAAWFLSVAIHLTILTTAANSKLVHQAFPVLFAMAGYFITTLFFDAWNFGKPPKGIFVSQLFSLLIAVINYLFVYLFVGKWKELKGAQAHNQALQQAEQTVTRLNEELTTAHQTLTSHQTQLTKRNEELKESKQALTELQQTLTKQQRTHQEELQLVAENRMCITCGFKADSYQQLSRYKRDCNLCIRQRKAKKNATQSVSSSHAQ
;
A
#
# COMPACT_ATOMS: atom_id res chain seq x y z
N MET A 1 14.76 15.21 44.51
CA MET A 1 13.69 16.23 44.39
C MET A 1 13.05 16.18 43.00
N GLU A 2 13.87 16.08 41.96
CA GLU A 2 13.49 15.96 40.54
C GLU A 2 12.44 14.87 40.22
N LYS A 3 12.64 13.63 40.71
CA LYS A 3 11.66 12.53 40.49
C LYS A 3 10.27 12.80 41.08
N ARG A 4 10.18 13.58 42.16
CA ARG A 4 8.91 13.92 42.81
C ARG A 4 8.13 14.95 42.00
N ILE A 5 8.84 15.93 41.44
CA ILE A 5 8.29 16.95 40.54
C ILE A 5 7.76 16.27 39.26
N HIS A 6 8.53 15.35 38.67
CA HIS A 6 8.12 14.66 37.45
C HIS A 6 6.83 13.84 37.64
N SER A 7 6.73 13.06 38.73
CA SER A 7 5.51 12.27 39.00
C SER A 7 4.28 13.14 39.33
N PHE A 8 4.50 14.37 39.83
CA PHE A 8 3.43 15.32 40.11
C PHE A 8 2.87 15.91 38.81
N PHE A 9 3.75 16.33 37.90
CA PHE A 9 3.34 16.82 36.58
C PHE A 9 2.67 15.73 35.73
N GLU A 10 3.13 14.49 35.85
CA GLU A 10 2.54 13.34 35.14
C GLU A 10 1.13 13.03 35.64
N LYS A 11 0.90 13.06 36.96
CA LYS A 11 -0.45 12.93 37.54
C LYS A 11 -1.37 14.11 37.22
N ILE A 12 -0.83 15.33 37.13
CA ILE A 12 -1.60 16.51 36.71
C ILE A 12 -1.95 16.41 35.23
N ALA A 13 -1.03 15.96 34.37
CA ALA A 13 -1.28 15.74 32.95
C ALA A 13 -2.34 14.65 32.76
N GLU A 14 -2.19 13.49 33.40
CA GLU A 14 -3.19 12.42 33.35
C GLU A 14 -4.57 12.88 33.84
N SER A 15 -4.61 13.70 34.91
CA SER A 15 -5.85 14.30 35.42
C SER A 15 -6.45 15.31 34.42
N LEU A 16 -5.64 16.21 33.85
CA LEU A 16 -6.05 17.22 32.86
C LEU A 16 -6.55 16.61 31.55
N PHE A 17 -6.03 15.45 31.16
CA PHE A 17 -6.44 14.72 29.95
C PHE A 17 -7.57 13.72 30.19
N THR A 18 -8.10 13.62 31.42
CA THR A 18 -9.36 12.92 31.63
C THR A 18 -10.53 13.73 31.05
N LEU A 19 -11.57 13.04 30.58
CA LEU A 19 -12.76 13.65 29.98
C LEU A 19 -13.42 14.75 30.84
N PRO A 20 -13.49 14.65 32.20
CA PRO A 20 -14.21 15.61 33.02
C PRO A 20 -13.59 17.01 33.10
N PRO A 21 -12.27 17.21 33.33
CA PRO A 21 -11.68 18.57 33.34
C PRO A 21 -11.74 19.29 31.99
N ILE A 22 -11.58 18.55 30.89
CA ILE A 22 -11.76 19.10 29.53
C ILE A 22 -13.21 19.58 29.35
N MET A 23 -14.19 18.77 29.76
CA MET A 23 -15.60 19.15 29.73
C MET A 23 -15.88 20.40 30.58
N VAL A 24 -15.33 20.48 31.80
CA VAL A 24 -15.48 21.66 32.66
C VAL A 24 -14.90 22.91 32.00
N GLY A 25 -13.71 22.81 31.41
CA GLY A 25 -13.10 23.92 30.66
C GLY A 25 -13.96 24.37 29.47
N MET A 26 -14.50 23.42 28.71
CA MET A 26 -15.40 23.71 27.59
C MET A 26 -16.72 24.34 28.05
N PHE A 27 -17.32 23.88 29.15
CA PHE A 27 -18.53 24.48 29.73
C PHE A 27 -18.28 25.90 30.25
N ALA A 28 -17.13 26.14 30.89
CA ALA A 28 -16.76 27.48 31.35
C ALA A 28 -16.55 28.44 30.18
N MET A 29 -15.84 27.99 29.13
CA MET A 29 -15.67 28.77 27.90
C MET A 29 -17.01 29.05 27.21
N TYR A 30 -17.90 28.05 27.15
CA TYR A 30 -19.25 28.20 26.59
C TYR A 30 -20.07 29.23 27.37
N ALA A 31 -20.07 29.15 28.71
CA ALA A 31 -20.76 30.12 29.56
C ALA A 31 -20.23 31.55 29.36
N TYR A 32 -18.90 31.71 29.20
CA TYR A 32 -18.28 33.00 28.91
C TYR A 32 -18.74 33.57 27.55
N LEU A 33 -18.71 32.76 26.50
CA LEU A 33 -19.14 33.19 25.16
C LEU A 33 -20.62 33.56 25.11
N VAL A 34 -21.47 32.81 25.83
CA VAL A 34 -22.88 33.13 26.00
C VAL A 34 -23.06 34.46 26.74
N TYR A 35 -22.29 34.70 27.80
CA TYR A 35 -22.34 35.96 28.55
C TYR A 35 -21.94 37.16 27.69
N GLU A 36 -20.81 37.09 26.97
CA GLU A 36 -20.40 38.19 26.08
C GLU A 36 -21.40 38.45 24.96
N SER A 37 -21.89 37.39 24.34
CA SER A 37 -22.84 37.52 23.23
C SER A 37 -24.18 38.05 23.71
N GLN A 38 -24.59 37.76 24.95
CA GLN A 38 -25.75 38.37 25.57
C GLN A 38 -25.56 39.89 25.74
N ALA A 39 -24.39 40.33 26.22
CA ALA A 39 -24.07 41.73 26.39
C ALA A 39 -24.06 42.49 25.05
N LEU A 40 -23.65 41.83 23.95
CA LEU A 40 -23.76 42.41 22.61
C LEU A 40 -25.22 42.45 22.13
N LEU A 41 -25.96 41.36 22.28
CA LEU A 41 -27.34 41.27 21.82
C LEU A 41 -28.28 42.23 22.52
N ILE A 42 -28.06 42.53 23.81
CA ILE A 42 -28.89 43.49 24.54
C ILE A 42 -28.85 44.88 23.88
N THR A 43 -27.71 45.27 23.28
CA THR A 43 -27.56 46.56 22.58
C THR A 43 -28.31 46.62 21.25
N GLN A 44 -28.49 45.46 20.62
CA GLN A 44 -29.10 45.33 19.29
C GLN A 44 -30.62 45.09 19.36
N LEU A 45 -31.15 44.70 20.54
CA LEU A 45 -32.58 44.50 20.72
C LEU A 45 -33.36 45.83 20.65
N PRO A 46 -34.62 45.81 20.18
CA PRO A 46 -35.44 47.00 20.03
C PRO A 46 -35.62 47.72 21.36
N ILE A 47 -35.62 49.05 21.32
CA ILE A 47 -35.83 49.92 22.48
C ILE A 47 -37.23 49.72 23.09
N THR A 48 -38.18 49.19 22.31
CA THR A 48 -39.54 48.86 22.75
C THR A 48 -39.60 47.69 23.73
N LEU A 49 -38.59 46.79 23.74
CA LEU A 49 -38.43 45.78 24.79
C LEU A 49 -37.72 46.42 25.99
N THR A 50 -38.45 46.67 27.07
CA THR A 50 -37.90 47.25 28.31
C THR A 50 -37.97 46.26 29.47
N GLY A 51 -37.12 46.49 30.48
CA GLY A 51 -37.07 45.67 31.69
C GLY A 51 -36.53 44.25 31.46
N TRP A 52 -36.96 43.33 32.31
CA TRP A 52 -36.44 41.96 32.39
C TRP A 52 -36.67 41.14 31.11
N HIS A 53 -37.68 41.47 30.31
CA HIS A 53 -37.97 40.80 29.05
C HIS A 53 -36.84 40.96 28.03
N ARG A 54 -36.19 42.14 28.00
CA ARG A 54 -35.06 42.42 27.11
C ARG A 54 -33.85 41.59 27.48
N GLU A 55 -33.55 41.51 28.77
CA GLU A 55 -32.44 40.71 29.30
C GLU A 55 -32.68 39.23 29.03
N ALA A 56 -33.88 38.72 29.32
CA ALA A 56 -34.25 37.33 29.07
C ALA A 56 -34.13 36.98 27.58
N ALA A 57 -34.66 37.81 26.68
CA ALA A 57 -34.56 37.59 25.24
C ALA A 57 -33.10 37.54 24.74
N ALA A 58 -32.24 38.43 25.25
CA ALA A 58 -30.82 38.44 24.91
C ALA A 58 -30.10 37.16 25.41
N TRP A 59 -30.40 36.71 26.63
CA TRP A 59 -29.87 35.46 27.17
C TRP A 59 -30.29 34.24 26.35
N PHE A 60 -31.59 34.12 26.06
CA PHE A 60 -32.11 33.00 25.26
C PHE A 60 -31.53 32.96 23.85
N LEU A 61 -31.44 34.12 23.18
CA LEU A 61 -30.87 34.20 21.84
C LEU A 61 -29.37 33.86 21.86
N SER A 62 -28.63 34.34 22.87
CA SER A 62 -27.20 34.03 23.04
C SER A 62 -26.96 32.53 23.24
N VAL A 63 -27.72 31.90 24.16
CA VAL A 63 -27.67 30.45 24.39
C VAL A 63 -28.04 29.69 23.12
N ALA A 64 -29.10 30.11 22.42
CA ALA A 64 -29.54 29.43 21.19
C ALA A 64 -28.46 29.48 20.10
N ILE A 65 -27.80 30.61 19.89
CA ILE A 65 -26.71 30.76 18.91
C ILE A 65 -25.54 29.84 19.27
N HIS A 66 -25.07 29.88 20.52
CA HIS A 66 -23.92 29.08 20.94
C HIS A 66 -24.22 27.59 20.98
N LEU A 67 -25.43 27.21 21.38
CA LEU A 67 -25.87 25.81 21.36
C LEU A 67 -25.97 25.31 19.92
N THR A 68 -26.42 26.16 19.00
CA THR A 68 -26.47 25.89 17.55
C THR A 68 -25.05 25.66 17.00
N ILE A 69 -24.10 26.52 17.35
CA ILE A 69 -22.68 26.36 16.95
C ILE A 69 -22.08 25.09 17.57
N LEU A 70 -22.34 24.84 18.86
CA LEU A 70 -21.78 23.68 19.57
C LEU A 70 -22.34 22.36 19.04
N THR A 71 -23.65 22.29 18.81
CA THR A 71 -24.30 21.08 18.28
C THR A 71 -23.93 20.80 16.82
N THR A 72 -23.78 21.85 16.01
CA THR A 72 -23.28 21.70 14.62
C THR A 72 -21.81 21.29 14.58
N ALA A 73 -20.98 21.75 15.53
CA ALA A 73 -19.58 21.36 15.64
C ALA A 73 -19.36 19.96 16.24
N ALA A 74 -20.14 19.57 17.26
CA ALA A 74 -19.87 18.38 18.07
C ALA A 74 -20.42 17.08 17.48
N ASN A 75 -21.53 17.10 16.73
CA ASN A 75 -22.10 15.86 16.23
C ASN A 75 -22.97 16.05 14.98
N SER A 76 -22.35 15.89 13.80
CA SER A 76 -23.10 15.98 12.53
C SER A 76 -24.22 14.95 12.43
N LYS A 77 -24.13 13.80 13.13
CA LYS A 77 -25.17 12.76 13.09
C LYS A 77 -26.44 13.13 13.87
N LEU A 78 -26.31 13.82 15.01
CA LEU A 78 -27.48 14.26 15.81
C LEU A 78 -28.20 15.47 15.18
N VAL A 79 -27.49 16.25 14.36
CA VAL A 79 -28.05 17.38 13.60
C VAL A 79 -29.14 16.93 12.60
N HIS A 80 -29.25 15.65 12.27
CA HIS A 80 -30.07 15.18 11.15
C HIS A 80 -31.58 15.10 11.39
N GLN A 81 -32.05 15.04 12.65
CA GLN A 81 -33.48 14.83 12.92
C GLN A 81 -34.06 15.87 13.86
N ALA A 82 -33.41 16.12 14.99
CA ALA A 82 -33.96 16.99 16.01
C ALA A 82 -33.57 18.47 15.81
N PHE A 83 -32.46 18.74 15.12
CA PHE A 83 -31.89 20.09 15.08
C PHE A 83 -32.72 21.11 14.29
N PRO A 84 -33.23 20.82 13.07
CA PRO A 84 -34.09 21.77 12.37
C PRO A 84 -35.36 22.07 13.16
N VAL A 85 -35.90 21.05 13.84
CA VAL A 85 -37.10 21.19 14.69
C VAL A 85 -36.81 22.03 15.93
N LEU A 86 -35.72 21.74 16.66
CA LEU A 86 -35.30 22.50 17.84
C LEU A 86 -34.99 23.97 17.48
N PHE A 87 -34.30 24.20 16.37
CA PHE A 87 -34.00 25.54 15.87
C PHE A 87 -35.27 26.30 15.48
N ALA A 88 -36.22 25.63 14.84
CA ALA A 88 -37.52 26.20 14.51
C ALA A 88 -38.34 26.53 15.76
N MET A 89 -38.36 25.65 16.76
CA MET A 89 -39.04 25.91 18.04
C MET A 89 -38.40 27.06 18.82
N ALA A 90 -37.07 27.12 18.86
CA ALA A 90 -36.35 28.23 19.48
C ALA A 90 -36.62 29.55 18.74
N GLY A 91 -36.58 29.54 17.40
CA GLY A 91 -36.92 30.69 16.57
C GLY A 91 -38.37 31.14 16.75
N TYR A 92 -39.31 30.21 16.85
CA TYR A 92 -40.71 30.49 17.20
C TYR A 92 -40.80 31.20 18.55
N PHE A 93 -40.18 30.63 19.59
CA PHE A 93 -40.22 31.22 20.93
C PHE A 93 -39.66 32.65 20.94
N ILE A 94 -38.49 32.87 20.34
CA ILE A 94 -37.84 34.19 20.26
C ILE A 94 -38.72 35.18 19.50
N THR A 95 -39.29 34.78 18.37
CA THR A 95 -40.16 35.68 17.59
C THR A 95 -41.47 35.99 18.33
N THR A 96 -42.03 35.05 19.09
CA THR A 96 -43.23 35.33 19.91
C THR A 96 -42.95 36.35 21.02
N LEU A 97 -41.73 36.36 21.58
CA LEU A 97 -41.29 37.40 22.51
C LEU A 97 -41.11 38.75 21.79
N PHE A 98 -40.54 38.75 20.59
CA PHE A 98 -40.26 39.96 19.82
C PHE A 98 -41.52 40.68 19.35
N PHE A 99 -42.52 39.93 18.86
CA PHE A 99 -43.82 40.49 18.46
C PHE A 99 -44.76 40.70 19.65
N ASP A 100 -44.26 40.45 20.87
CA ASP A 100 -44.98 40.62 22.12
C ASP A 100 -46.35 39.93 22.02
N ALA A 101 -46.30 38.69 21.52
CA ALA A 101 -47.45 37.85 21.19
C ALA A 101 -48.15 37.29 22.44
N TRP A 102 -47.53 37.48 23.61
CA TRP A 102 -48.03 37.07 24.92
C TRP A 102 -48.63 38.24 25.72
N ASN A 103 -48.73 39.42 25.10
CA ASN A 103 -49.35 40.57 25.73
C ASN A 103 -50.87 40.49 25.63
N PHE A 104 -51.50 39.92 26.67
CA PHE A 104 -52.95 39.79 26.78
C PHE A 104 -53.70 41.13 26.86
N GLY A 105 -52.99 42.26 27.00
CA GLY A 105 -53.58 43.60 26.90
C GLY A 105 -53.89 44.04 25.47
N LYS A 106 -53.38 43.34 24.44
CA LYS A 106 -53.69 43.64 23.03
C LYS A 106 -55.06 43.10 22.63
N PRO A 107 -55.75 43.75 21.68
CA PRO A 107 -56.97 43.19 21.12
C PRO A 107 -56.69 41.81 20.50
N PRO A 108 -57.67 40.88 20.51
CA PRO A 108 -57.47 39.49 20.06
C PRO A 108 -56.88 39.38 18.65
N LYS A 109 -57.24 40.32 17.76
CA LYS A 109 -56.69 40.39 16.39
C LYS A 109 -55.19 40.65 16.37
N GLY A 110 -54.66 41.48 17.26
CA GLY A 110 -53.23 41.78 17.34
C GLY A 110 -52.42 40.57 17.80
N ILE A 111 -52.93 39.84 18.80
CA ILE A 111 -52.31 38.61 19.29
C ILE A 111 -52.26 37.56 18.17
N PHE A 112 -53.37 37.38 17.45
CA PHE A 112 -53.43 36.43 16.34
C PHE A 112 -52.43 36.75 15.23
N VAL A 113 -52.32 38.02 14.83
CA VAL A 113 -51.38 38.46 13.80
C VAL A 113 -49.93 38.21 14.23
N SER A 114 -49.57 38.57 15.47
CA SER A 114 -48.22 38.31 15.99
C SER A 114 -47.89 36.81 16.02
N GLN A 115 -48.82 35.97 16.48
CA GLN A 115 -48.63 34.51 16.50
C GLN A 115 -48.47 33.91 15.09
N LEU A 116 -49.25 34.39 14.12
CA LEU A 116 -49.16 33.96 12.73
C LEU A 116 -47.79 34.29 12.12
N PHE A 117 -47.27 35.51 12.36
CA PHE A 117 -45.94 35.91 11.88
C PHE A 117 -44.82 35.11 12.55
N SER A 118 -44.90 34.88 13.86
CA SER A 118 -43.94 34.02 14.57
C SER A 118 -43.91 32.60 14.02
N LEU A 119 -45.08 32.01 13.75
CA LEU A 119 -45.19 30.67 13.16
C LEU A 119 -44.61 30.65 11.75
N LEU A 120 -44.92 31.65 10.92
CA LEU A 120 -44.39 31.75 9.56
C LEU A 120 -42.86 31.82 9.55
N ILE A 121 -42.26 32.64 10.42
CA ILE A 121 -40.80 32.76 10.54
C ILE A 121 -40.18 31.45 11.02
N ALA A 122 -40.82 30.75 11.96
CA ALA A 122 -40.36 29.44 12.42
C ALA A 122 -40.34 28.38 11.30
N VAL A 123 -41.37 28.37 10.44
CA VAL A 123 -41.45 27.49 9.27
C VAL A 123 -40.36 27.84 8.25
N ILE A 124 -40.11 29.12 7.99
CA ILE A 124 -39.03 29.57 7.10
C ILE A 124 -37.67 29.13 7.65
N ASN A 125 -37.43 29.33 8.94
CA ASN A 125 -36.20 28.91 9.61
C ASN A 125 -36.00 27.39 9.55
N TYR A 126 -37.07 26.61 9.75
CA TYR A 126 -37.05 25.16 9.59
C TYR A 126 -36.61 24.77 8.17
N LEU A 127 -37.26 25.34 7.14
CA LEU A 127 -36.96 25.06 5.74
C LEU A 127 -35.52 25.43 5.38
N PHE A 128 -35.04 26.58 5.85
CA PHE A 128 -33.67 27.02 5.61
C PHE A 128 -32.65 26.04 6.20
N VAL A 129 -32.81 25.67 7.48
CA VAL A 129 -31.91 24.71 8.13
C VAL A 129 -31.97 23.33 7.47
N TYR A 130 -33.17 22.88 7.08
CA TYR A 130 -33.36 21.62 6.38
C TYR A 130 -32.61 21.59 5.04
N LEU A 131 -32.78 22.63 4.21
CA LEU A 131 -32.10 22.76 2.92
C LEU A 131 -30.58 22.88 3.07
N PHE A 132 -30.11 23.64 4.07
CA PHE A 132 -28.69 23.81 4.35
C PHE A 132 -28.03 22.49 4.74
N VAL A 133 -28.64 21.74 5.66
CA VAL A 133 -28.14 20.41 6.09
C VAL A 133 -28.14 19.44 4.91
N GLY A 134 -29.18 19.47 4.06
CA GLY A 134 -29.23 18.70 2.82
C GLY A 134 -28.06 19.02 1.88
N LYS A 135 -27.81 20.31 1.62
CA LYS A 135 -26.73 20.73 0.71
C LYS A 135 -25.34 20.42 1.25
N TRP A 136 -25.15 20.55 2.57
CA TRP A 136 -23.91 20.17 3.23
C TRP A 136 -23.59 18.67 3.06
N LYS A 137 -24.62 17.81 3.11
CA LYS A 137 -24.46 16.36 2.88
C LYS A 137 -24.01 16.06 1.46
N GLU A 138 -24.61 16.72 0.47
CA GLU A 138 -24.18 16.57 -0.93
C GLU A 138 -22.70 16.93 -1.10
N LEU A 139 -22.26 18.05 -0.50
CA LEU A 139 -20.87 18.50 -0.57
C LEU A 139 -19.91 17.52 0.10
N LYS A 140 -20.22 17.05 1.32
CA LYS A 140 -19.38 16.04 1.99
C LYS A 140 -19.35 14.71 1.25
N GLY A 141 -20.49 14.28 0.69
CA GLY A 141 -20.58 13.07 -0.14
C GLY A 141 -19.72 13.20 -1.40
N ALA A 142 -19.80 14.34 -2.09
CA ALA A 142 -18.97 14.65 -3.24
C ALA A 142 -17.47 14.68 -2.89
N GLN A 143 -17.10 15.25 -1.75
CA GLN A 143 -15.71 15.27 -1.28
C GLN A 143 -15.19 13.86 -0.98
N ALA A 144 -15.98 13.03 -0.30
CA ALA A 144 -15.60 11.64 -0.02
C ALA A 144 -15.47 10.82 -1.32
N HIS A 145 -16.37 11.03 -2.28
CA HIS A 145 -16.27 10.41 -3.60
C HIS A 145 -15.03 10.89 -4.37
N ASN A 146 -14.71 12.18 -4.35
CA ASN A 146 -13.49 12.70 -4.97
C ASN A 146 -12.22 12.12 -4.34
N GLN A 147 -12.20 11.95 -3.01
CA GLN A 147 -11.07 11.31 -2.33
C GLN A 147 -10.94 9.84 -2.71
N ALA A 148 -12.05 9.10 -2.78
CA ALA A 148 -12.05 7.72 -3.24
C ALA A 148 -11.60 7.62 -4.71
N LEU A 149 -12.03 8.56 -5.56
CA LEU A 149 -11.63 8.63 -6.96
C LEU A 149 -10.12 8.88 -7.10
N GLN A 150 -9.56 9.82 -6.33
CA GLN A 150 -8.11 10.07 -6.30
C GLN A 150 -7.32 8.84 -5.84
N GLN A 151 -7.80 8.12 -4.82
CA GLN A 151 -7.17 6.88 -4.38
C GLN A 151 -7.23 5.79 -5.45
N ALA A 152 -8.35 5.67 -6.15
CA ALA A 152 -8.50 4.73 -7.25
C ALA A 152 -7.56 5.08 -8.41
N GLU A 153 -7.45 6.35 -8.80
CA GLU A 153 -6.53 6.83 -9.82
C GLU A 153 -5.07 6.52 -9.46
N GLN A 154 -4.65 6.80 -8.22
CA GLN A 154 -3.31 6.46 -7.73
C GLN A 154 -3.03 4.95 -7.76
N THR A 155 -4.05 4.14 -7.47
CA THR A 155 -3.93 2.68 -7.51
C THR A 155 -3.77 2.20 -8.96
N VAL A 156 -4.53 2.77 -9.89
CA VAL A 156 -4.43 2.46 -11.32
C VAL A 156 -3.07 2.85 -11.87
N THR A 157 -2.55 4.03 -11.54
CA THR A 157 -1.22 4.46 -12.00
C THR A 157 -0.13 3.52 -11.49
N ARG A 158 -0.18 3.13 -10.20
CA ARG A 158 0.77 2.19 -9.61
C ARG A 158 0.72 0.81 -10.29
N LEU A 159 -0.47 0.27 -10.51
CA LEU A 159 -0.63 -1.02 -11.19
C LEU A 159 -0.13 -0.97 -12.64
N ASN A 160 -0.28 0.16 -13.32
CA ASN A 160 0.24 0.33 -14.67
C ASN A 160 1.79 0.38 -14.70
N GLU A 161 2.41 0.98 -13.70
CA GLU A 161 3.88 0.94 -13.52
C GLU A 161 4.38 -0.49 -13.21
N GLU A 162 3.69 -1.22 -12.34
CA GLU A 162 3.98 -2.63 -12.06
C GLU A 162 3.81 -3.50 -13.32
N LEU A 163 2.77 -3.24 -14.13
CA LEU A 163 2.54 -3.98 -15.38
C LEU A 163 3.63 -3.70 -16.43
N THR A 164 4.04 -2.45 -16.58
CA THR A 164 5.09 -2.07 -17.54
C THR A 164 6.45 -2.66 -17.16
N THR A 165 6.81 -2.66 -15.88
CA THR A 165 8.03 -3.31 -15.39
C THR A 165 7.99 -4.83 -15.56
N ALA A 166 6.85 -5.48 -15.26
CA ALA A 166 6.65 -6.90 -15.54
C ALA A 166 6.79 -7.23 -17.04
N HIS A 167 6.30 -6.35 -17.91
CA HIS A 167 6.43 -6.56 -19.36
C HIS A 167 7.88 -6.41 -19.85
N GLN A 168 8.64 -5.46 -19.30
CA GLN A 168 10.07 -5.31 -19.59
C GLN A 168 10.89 -6.52 -19.14
N THR A 169 10.63 -7.04 -17.93
CA THR A 169 11.31 -8.24 -17.43
C THR A 169 10.98 -9.48 -18.26
N LEU A 170 9.72 -9.65 -18.67
CA LEU A 170 9.31 -10.74 -19.57
C LEU A 170 10.03 -10.65 -20.92
N THR A 171 10.13 -9.45 -21.49
CA THR A 171 10.87 -9.22 -22.75
C THR A 171 12.35 -9.54 -22.58
N SER A 172 12.97 -9.14 -21.47
CA SER A 172 14.36 -9.49 -21.14
C SER A 172 14.56 -11.01 -21.06
N HIS A 173 13.69 -11.72 -20.35
CA HIS A 173 13.77 -13.18 -20.27
C HIS A 173 13.55 -13.86 -21.62
N GLN A 174 12.64 -13.36 -22.45
CA GLN A 174 12.44 -13.85 -23.82
C GLN A 174 13.74 -13.75 -24.62
N THR A 175 14.44 -12.61 -24.56
CA THR A 175 15.73 -12.43 -25.26
C THR A 175 16.86 -13.30 -24.72
N GLN A 176 16.89 -13.58 -23.41
CA GLN A 176 17.85 -14.51 -22.84
C GLN A 176 17.56 -15.95 -23.28
N LEU A 177 16.29 -16.35 -23.33
CA LEU A 177 15.88 -17.67 -23.79
C LEU A 177 16.23 -17.89 -25.27
N THR A 178 16.01 -16.90 -26.14
CA THR A 178 16.41 -17.01 -27.55
C THR A 178 17.92 -17.15 -27.69
N LYS A 179 18.72 -16.37 -26.94
CA LYS A 179 20.17 -16.51 -26.93
C LYS A 179 20.63 -17.89 -26.46
N ARG A 180 20.09 -18.39 -25.36
CA ARG A 180 20.39 -19.74 -24.84
C ARG A 180 20.03 -20.84 -25.83
N ASN A 181 18.92 -20.68 -26.56
CA ASN A 181 18.53 -21.65 -27.58
C ASN A 181 19.50 -21.66 -28.77
N GLU A 182 20.04 -20.49 -29.17
CA GLU A 182 21.06 -20.46 -30.22
C GLU A 182 22.39 -21.07 -29.74
N GLU A 183 22.85 -20.73 -28.52
CA GLU A 183 24.02 -21.37 -27.89
C GLU A 183 23.87 -22.91 -27.82
N LEU A 184 22.67 -23.40 -27.46
CA LEU A 184 22.37 -24.82 -27.41
C LEU A 184 22.44 -25.48 -28.80
N LYS A 185 21.97 -24.78 -29.83
CA LYS A 185 22.00 -25.24 -31.21
C LYS A 185 23.43 -25.31 -31.75
N GLU A 186 24.25 -24.29 -31.49
CA GLU A 186 25.69 -24.29 -31.82
C GLU A 186 26.42 -25.43 -31.10
N SER A 187 26.17 -25.62 -29.81
CA SER A 187 26.77 -26.71 -29.03
C SER A 187 26.38 -28.09 -29.58
N LYS A 188 25.12 -28.28 -30.00
CA LYS A 188 24.67 -29.51 -30.65
C LYS A 188 25.36 -29.74 -32.00
N GLN A 189 25.56 -28.70 -32.80
CA GLN A 189 26.30 -28.79 -34.06
C GLN A 189 27.76 -29.19 -33.81
N ALA A 190 28.45 -28.52 -32.90
CA ALA A 190 29.83 -28.85 -32.53
C ALA A 190 29.97 -30.28 -32.00
N LEU A 191 29.01 -30.76 -31.19
CA LEU A 191 28.99 -32.14 -30.71
C LEU A 191 28.86 -33.14 -31.86
N THR A 192 28.02 -32.82 -32.85
CA THR A 192 27.80 -33.66 -34.03
C THR A 192 29.06 -33.74 -34.89
N GLU A 193 29.75 -32.61 -35.11
CA GLU A 193 31.03 -32.55 -35.81
C GLU A 193 32.13 -33.32 -35.10
N LEU A 194 32.20 -33.21 -33.77
CA LEU A 194 33.16 -33.96 -32.96
C LEU A 194 32.91 -35.47 -33.07
N GLN A 195 31.64 -35.88 -33.05
CA GLN A 195 31.25 -37.29 -33.21
C GLN A 195 31.58 -37.82 -34.62
N GLN A 196 31.40 -37.01 -35.66
CA GLN A 196 31.83 -37.35 -37.02
C GLN A 196 33.36 -37.48 -37.13
N THR A 197 34.10 -36.59 -36.49
CA THR A 197 35.57 -36.65 -36.47
C THR A 197 36.06 -37.90 -35.73
N LEU A 198 35.45 -38.21 -34.59
CA LEU A 198 35.81 -39.37 -33.78
C LEU A 198 35.49 -40.69 -34.50
N THR A 199 34.34 -40.77 -35.18
CA THR A 199 34.00 -41.94 -36.02
C THR A 199 34.93 -42.08 -37.21
N LYS A 200 35.35 -40.97 -37.83
CA LYS A 200 36.37 -40.99 -38.90
C LYS A 200 37.72 -41.49 -38.38
N GLN A 201 38.18 -41.00 -37.22
CA GLN A 201 39.40 -41.47 -36.58
C GLN A 201 39.33 -42.96 -36.20
N GLN A 202 38.18 -43.43 -35.71
CA GLN A 202 37.97 -44.84 -35.43
C GLN A 202 38.08 -45.70 -36.71
N ARG A 203 37.49 -45.25 -37.83
CA ARG A 203 37.61 -45.94 -39.11
C ARG A 203 39.05 -45.96 -39.61
N THR A 204 39.76 -44.84 -39.63
CA THR A 204 41.17 -44.80 -40.06
C THR A 204 42.04 -45.68 -39.18
N HIS A 205 41.83 -45.67 -37.87
CA HIS A 205 42.56 -46.56 -36.96
C HIS A 205 42.25 -48.04 -37.22
N GLN A 206 41.00 -48.36 -37.55
CA GLN A 206 40.60 -49.73 -37.90
C GLN A 206 41.20 -50.18 -39.23
N GLU A 207 41.25 -49.29 -40.23
CA GLU A 207 41.93 -49.52 -41.52
C GLU A 207 43.44 -49.70 -41.35
N GLU A 208 44.10 -48.88 -40.53
CA GLU A 208 45.51 -49.05 -40.17
C GLU A 208 45.76 -50.41 -39.52
N LEU A 209 44.91 -50.81 -38.58
CA LEU A 209 45.00 -52.13 -37.94
C LEU A 209 44.78 -53.28 -38.94
N GLN A 210 43.90 -53.10 -39.93
CA GLN A 210 43.70 -54.06 -41.03
C GLN A 210 44.93 -54.12 -41.95
N LEU A 211 45.51 -52.99 -42.34
CA LEU A 211 46.73 -52.97 -43.17
C LEU A 211 47.92 -53.60 -42.45
N VAL A 212 48.07 -53.36 -41.14
CA VAL A 212 49.09 -54.02 -40.31
C VAL A 212 48.83 -55.52 -40.22
N ALA A 213 47.55 -55.92 -40.13
CA ALA A 213 47.13 -57.32 -40.13
C ALA A 213 47.48 -58.04 -41.43
N GLU A 214 47.11 -57.47 -42.57
CA GLU A 214 47.29 -58.05 -43.91
C GLU A 214 48.77 -58.11 -44.30
N ASN A 215 49.52 -57.04 -44.03
CA ASN A 215 50.95 -56.98 -44.36
C ASN A 215 51.84 -57.72 -43.35
N ARG A 216 51.27 -58.41 -42.35
CA ARG A 216 51.99 -59.12 -41.29
C ARG A 216 53.03 -58.22 -40.60
N MET A 217 52.67 -56.96 -40.36
CA MET A 217 53.56 -56.01 -39.74
C MET A 217 53.43 -56.06 -38.21
N CYS A 218 54.54 -55.80 -37.53
CA CYS A 218 54.55 -55.59 -36.08
C CYS A 218 53.85 -54.26 -35.76
N ILE A 219 52.82 -54.27 -34.92
CA ILE A 219 52.10 -53.04 -34.53
C ILE A 219 53.03 -52.02 -33.87
N THR A 220 54.00 -52.48 -33.06
CA THR A 220 54.86 -51.58 -32.29
C THR A 220 56.03 -51.00 -33.08
N CYS A 221 56.56 -51.69 -34.09
CA CYS A 221 57.77 -51.24 -34.82
C CYS A 221 57.68 -51.29 -36.35
N GLY A 222 56.54 -51.67 -36.93
CA GLY A 222 56.36 -51.76 -38.38
C GLY A 222 57.13 -52.91 -39.06
N PHE A 223 57.86 -53.75 -38.33
CA PHE A 223 58.62 -54.87 -38.91
C PHE A 223 57.71 -55.88 -39.62
N LYS A 224 57.96 -56.14 -40.91
CA LYS A 224 57.22 -57.11 -41.72
C LYS A 224 57.71 -58.53 -41.42
N ALA A 225 56.81 -59.38 -40.93
CA ALA A 225 57.11 -60.77 -40.62
C ALA A 225 56.85 -61.66 -41.84
N ASP A 226 57.77 -62.59 -42.10
CA ASP A 226 57.66 -63.52 -43.22
C ASP A 226 56.57 -64.58 -42.98
N SER A 227 56.30 -64.91 -41.71
CA SER A 227 55.25 -65.85 -41.32
C SER A 227 54.45 -65.40 -40.10
N TYR A 228 53.17 -65.82 -40.02
CA TYR A 228 52.29 -65.54 -38.88
C TYR A 228 52.82 -66.08 -37.53
N GLN A 229 53.73 -67.05 -37.55
CA GLN A 229 54.32 -67.62 -36.33
C GLN A 229 55.32 -66.68 -35.65
N GLN A 230 55.84 -65.67 -36.36
CA GLN A 230 56.79 -64.69 -35.82
C GLN A 230 56.12 -63.51 -35.09
N LEU A 231 54.79 -63.41 -35.16
CA LEU A 231 53.98 -62.38 -34.51
C LEU A 231 53.19 -63.01 -33.35
N SER A 232 53.12 -62.33 -32.21
CA SER A 232 52.32 -62.82 -31.09
C SER A 232 50.82 -62.84 -31.44
N ARG A 233 50.15 -63.95 -31.13
CA ARG A 233 48.72 -64.17 -31.39
C ARG A 233 47.80 -63.09 -30.81
N TYR A 234 48.20 -62.46 -29.71
CA TYR A 234 47.35 -61.55 -28.94
C TYR A 234 47.59 -60.05 -29.23
N LYS A 235 48.79 -59.66 -29.70
CA LYS A 235 49.14 -58.24 -29.93
C LYS A 235 49.84 -57.98 -31.26
N ARG A 236 50.08 -59.00 -32.09
CA ARG A 236 50.86 -58.92 -33.33
C ARG A 236 52.17 -58.12 -33.17
N ASP A 237 52.79 -58.21 -32.00
CA ASP A 237 54.13 -57.68 -31.79
C ASP A 237 55.15 -58.73 -32.24
N CYS A 238 56.25 -58.31 -32.86
CA CYS A 238 57.37 -59.18 -33.19
C CYS A 238 58.15 -59.56 -31.92
N ASN A 239 58.86 -60.69 -31.99
CA ASN A 239 59.63 -61.21 -30.86
C ASN A 239 60.66 -60.21 -30.28
N LEU A 240 61.22 -59.34 -31.12
CA LEU A 240 62.16 -58.30 -30.68
C LEU A 240 61.46 -57.25 -29.79
N CYS A 241 60.31 -56.74 -30.23
CA CYS A 241 59.52 -55.78 -29.44
C CYS A 241 58.98 -56.40 -28.14
N ILE A 242 58.59 -57.68 -28.17
CA ILE A 242 58.18 -58.40 -26.97
C ILE A 242 59.34 -58.51 -25.97
N ARG A 243 60.55 -58.83 -26.44
CA ARG A 243 61.76 -58.90 -25.61
C ARG A 243 62.11 -57.52 -25.03
N GLN A 244 62.08 -56.47 -25.83
CA GLN A 244 62.33 -55.10 -25.35
C GLN A 244 61.30 -54.65 -24.31
N ARG A 245 60.02 -54.97 -24.52
CA ARG A 245 58.95 -54.63 -23.56
C ARG A 245 59.11 -55.40 -22.24
N LYS A 246 59.49 -56.69 -22.31
CA LYS A 246 59.82 -57.49 -21.11
C LYS A 246 61.06 -56.94 -20.39
N ALA A 247 62.12 -56.61 -21.11
CA ALA A 247 63.32 -56.00 -20.54
C ALA A 247 63.02 -54.66 -19.86
N LYS A 248 62.22 -53.78 -20.49
CA LYS A 248 61.80 -52.51 -19.92
C LYS A 248 60.93 -52.69 -18.67
N LYS A 249 59.98 -53.62 -18.67
CA LYS A 249 59.18 -53.95 -17.47
C LYS A 249 60.05 -54.46 -16.33
N ASN A 250 60.99 -55.36 -16.61
CA ASN A 250 61.91 -55.89 -15.61
C ASN A 250 62.84 -54.79 -15.06
N ALA A 251 63.32 -53.88 -15.91
CA ALA A 251 64.13 -52.73 -15.51
C ALA A 251 63.33 -51.72 -14.67
N THR A 252 62.04 -51.51 -14.99
CA THR A 252 61.17 -50.61 -14.21
C THR A 252 60.83 -51.24 -12.85
N GLN A 253 60.66 -52.56 -12.79
CA GLN A 253 60.46 -53.30 -11.54
C GLN A 253 61.71 -53.31 -10.66
N SER A 254 62.91 -53.44 -11.24
CA SER A 254 64.16 -53.39 -10.49
C SER A 254 64.47 -51.98 -9.94
N VAL A 255 64.07 -50.92 -10.64
CA VAL A 255 64.18 -49.54 -10.16
C VAL A 255 63.14 -49.24 -9.07
N SER A 256 61.93 -49.80 -9.16
CA SER A 256 60.93 -49.66 -8.08
C SER A 256 61.29 -50.43 -6.80
N SER A 257 62.08 -51.51 -6.89
CA SER A 257 62.58 -52.24 -5.72
C SER A 257 63.81 -51.61 -5.07
N SER A 258 64.56 -50.73 -5.75
CA SER A 258 65.70 -50.01 -5.18
C SER A 258 65.32 -48.67 -4.53
N HIS A 259 64.06 -48.25 -4.61
CA HIS A 259 63.51 -47.07 -3.92
C HIS A 259 62.62 -47.45 -2.71
N ALA A 260 62.58 -48.73 -2.34
CA ALA A 260 61.86 -49.23 -1.17
C ALA A 260 62.78 -49.77 -0.06
N GLN A 261 64.06 -49.37 -0.07
CA GLN A 261 65.03 -49.58 1.01
C GLN A 261 65.56 -48.24 1.50
#